data_AF-A0A914TZI4-F1
#
_entry.id   AF-A0A914TZI4-F1
#
_cell.length_a   1.000
_cell.length_b   1.000
_cell.length_c   1.000
_cell.angle_alpha   90.00
_cell.angle_beta   90.00
_cell.angle_gamma   90.00
#
_symmetry.space_group_name_H-M   'P 1'
#
loop_
_entity.id
_entity.type
_entity.pdbx_description
1 polymer ?
#
loop_
_entity_poly.entity_id
_entity_poly.type
_entity_poly.pdbx_seq_one_letter_code
_entity_poly.pdbx_strand_id
1 'polypeptide(L)'
;MDNFLIKKPKILQNGQFSDKEAEDTPIPKTEVSLLNKILNKEINDMYEGKVEIRTLQADPSSPLHSTETFESLRLKPELIAACYAKGFQLPSKIQSACIPLILKTPAPDLVAQAQNGTGKTATFLLSVLQRIDTSINAPQSIIIAPTLELAQQIVTVAKDLSIKMPDLRIRCATKGEIVTPGTVFNDHIIIGSPGIAERWIVQHRAIDISKVFCIIFDEADDMLSMQNVQDNIFRILNYVKTSQPNCQLLFFSATYDDDAIRYLVEPFAPDAQYIT
;
A
#
# COMPACT_ATOMS: atom_id res chain seq x y z
N MET A 1 9.63 26.45 -22.12
CA MET A 1 9.12 25.91 -20.86
C MET A 1 9.97 24.71 -20.50
N ASP A 2 11.03 24.74 -19.71
CA ASP A 2 11.94 25.76 -19.17
C ASP A 2 13.32 25.09 -19.12
N ASN A 3 14.40 25.83 -19.33
CA ASN A 3 15.74 25.24 -19.29
C ASN A 3 16.09 24.83 -17.85
N PHE A 4 16.21 23.53 -17.59
CA PHE A 4 16.71 23.01 -16.31
C PHE A 4 18.20 23.37 -16.18
N LEU A 5 18.51 24.27 -15.25
CA LEU A 5 19.87 24.70 -14.91
C LEU A 5 20.31 23.95 -13.64
N ILE A 6 21.56 23.48 -13.63
CA ILE A 6 22.17 22.83 -12.45
C ILE A 6 23.40 23.64 -12.07
N LYS A 7 23.50 24.01 -10.80
CA LYS A 7 24.69 24.63 -10.22
C LYS A 7 25.83 23.60 -10.15
N LYS A 8 26.85 23.74 -11.00
CA LYS A 8 28.11 22.99 -10.85
C LYS A 8 29.09 23.80 -9.99
N PRO A 9 29.70 23.20 -8.95
CA PRO A 9 30.74 23.87 -8.18
C PRO A 9 31.98 24.08 -9.04
N LYS A 10 32.55 25.29 -8.99
CA LYS A 10 33.74 25.66 -9.76
C LYS A 10 35.00 25.11 -9.07
N ILE A 11 35.85 24.40 -9.83
CA ILE A 11 37.12 23.91 -9.31
C ILE A 11 38.12 25.07 -9.38
N LEU A 12 38.57 25.53 -8.21
CA LEU A 12 39.59 26.57 -8.11
C LEU A 12 40.95 26.01 -8.55
N GLN A 13 41.89 26.87 -8.96
CA GLN A 13 43.22 26.45 -9.46
C GLN A 13 44.05 25.64 -8.45
N ASN A 14 43.63 25.60 -7.19
CA ASN A 14 44.23 24.83 -6.09
C ASN A 14 43.47 23.51 -5.77
N GLY A 15 42.47 23.12 -6.55
CA GLY A 15 41.75 21.86 -6.40
C GLY A 15 40.67 21.83 -5.31
N GLN A 16 40.34 22.97 -4.69
CA GLN A 16 39.24 23.08 -3.74
C GLN A 16 37.93 23.51 -4.42
N PHE A 17 36.80 23.01 -3.90
CA PHE A 17 35.45 23.35 -4.36
C PHE A 17 34.91 24.58 -3.61
N SER A 18 34.34 25.54 -4.34
CA SER A 18 33.66 26.72 -3.77
C SER A 18 32.20 26.76 -4.22
N ASP A 19 31.27 26.79 -3.25
CA ASP A 19 29.83 26.94 -3.50
C ASP A 19 29.39 28.39 -3.77
N LYS A 20 30.30 29.36 -3.67
CA LYS A 20 29.96 30.80 -3.72
C LYS A 20 29.90 31.39 -5.13
N GLU A 21 30.28 30.64 -6.17
CA GLU A 21 30.25 31.08 -7.57
C GLU A 21 29.84 29.93 -8.50
N ALA A 22 28.61 29.42 -8.35
CA ALA A 22 28.05 28.46 -9.27
C ALA A 22 27.46 29.17 -10.50
N GLU A 23 27.98 28.86 -11.69
CA GLU A 23 27.44 29.32 -12.98
C GLU A 23 26.33 28.38 -13.45
N ASP A 24 25.21 28.97 -13.89
CA ASP A 24 24.11 28.25 -14.51
C ASP A 24 24.49 27.86 -15.95
N THR A 25 25.10 26.69 -16.10
CA THR A 25 25.42 26.14 -17.43
C THR A 25 24.27 25.31 -17.98
N PRO A 26 23.81 25.56 -19.23
CA PRO A 26 22.84 24.71 -19.90
C PRO A 26 23.38 23.28 -20.05
N ILE A 27 22.58 22.28 -19.69
CA ILE A 27 22.95 20.88 -19.88
C ILE A 27 23.17 20.64 -21.38
N PRO A 28 24.33 20.10 -21.81
CA PRO A 28 24.56 19.75 -23.20
C PRO A 28 23.43 18.87 -23.72
N LYS A 29 22.86 19.20 -24.89
CA LYS A 29 21.76 18.43 -25.50
C LYS A 29 22.08 16.95 -25.66
N THR A 30 23.37 16.61 -25.77
CA THR A 30 23.90 15.24 -25.81
C THR A 30 23.75 14.51 -24.47
N GLU A 31 23.96 15.18 -23.34
CA GLU A 31 23.73 14.62 -22.00
C GLU A 31 22.23 14.45 -21.71
N VAL A 32 21.40 15.44 -22.09
CA VAL A 32 19.93 15.31 -22.01
C VAL A 32 19.43 14.16 -22.88
N SER A 33 19.99 14.01 -24.08
CA SER A 33 19.65 12.91 -24.99
C SER A 33 20.09 11.55 -24.44
N LEU A 34 21.26 11.47 -23.80
CA LEU A 34 21.74 10.25 -23.14
C LEU A 34 20.86 9.88 -21.95
N LEU A 35 20.50 10.87 -21.12
CA LEU A 35 19.63 10.68 -19.96
C LEU A 35 18.23 10.22 -20.40
N ASN A 36 17.65 10.86 -21.41
CA ASN A 36 16.38 10.44 -21.99
C ASN A 36 16.47 9.05 -22.62
N LYS A 37 17.61 8.67 -23.20
CA LYS A 37 17.82 7.34 -23.75
C LYS A 37 17.94 6.27 -22.67
N ILE A 38 18.55 6.59 -21.53
CA ILE A 38 18.62 5.70 -20.35
C ILE A 38 17.23 5.57 -19.72
N LEU A 39 16.54 6.69 -19.45
CA LEU A 39 15.18 6.71 -18.91
C LEU A 39 14.20 5.95 -19.80
N ASN A 40 14.20 6.21 -21.12
CA ASN A 40 13.32 5.51 -22.04
C ASN A 40 13.66 4.02 -22.16
N LYS A 41 14.93 3.64 -21.98
CA LYS A 41 15.33 2.24 -21.91
C LYS A 41 14.81 1.58 -20.64
N GLU A 42 14.97 2.19 -19.47
CA GLU A 42 14.44 1.64 -18.21
C GLU A 42 12.91 1.59 -18.18
N ILE A 43 12.25 2.61 -18.73
CA ILE A 43 10.80 2.65 -18.89
C ILE A 43 10.35 1.55 -19.86
N ASN A 44 11.02 1.38 -21.00
CA ASN A 44 10.70 0.29 -21.94
C ASN A 44 11.00 -1.08 -21.34
N ASP A 45 12.08 -1.24 -20.57
CA ASP A 45 12.41 -2.51 -19.93
C ASP A 45 11.42 -2.84 -18.78
N MET A 46 10.79 -1.82 -18.16
CA MET A 46 9.63 -1.97 -17.26
C MET A 46 8.36 -2.37 -18.02
N TYR A 47 8.06 -1.75 -19.17
CA TYR A 47 6.89 -2.10 -20.00
C TYR A 47 7.03 -3.47 -20.69
N GLU A 48 8.25 -3.90 -21.01
CA GLU A 48 8.55 -5.21 -21.63
C GLU A 48 8.80 -6.32 -20.59
N GLY A 49 8.73 -6.02 -19.28
CA GLY A 49 8.92 -7.00 -18.21
C GLY A 49 10.34 -7.58 -18.13
N LYS A 50 11.34 -6.92 -18.72
CA LYS A 50 12.76 -7.35 -18.73
C LYS A 50 13.54 -6.89 -17.50
N VAL A 51 13.05 -5.89 -16.76
CA VAL A 51 13.55 -5.58 -15.41
C VAL A 51 12.87 -6.53 -14.42
N GLU A 52 13.52 -7.65 -14.10
CA GLU A 52 13.06 -8.49 -12.99
C GLU A 52 13.21 -7.70 -11.69
N ILE A 53 12.10 -7.52 -10.96
CA ILE A 53 12.01 -6.91 -9.62
C ILE A 53 13.09 -7.48 -8.66
N ARG A 54 13.54 -8.72 -8.90
CA ARG A 54 14.62 -9.41 -8.20
C ARG A 54 15.94 -8.63 -8.18
N THR A 55 16.33 -7.98 -9.28
CA THR A 55 17.62 -7.29 -9.37
C THR A 55 17.63 -6.02 -8.52
N LEU A 56 16.49 -5.34 -8.38
CA LEU A 56 16.34 -4.13 -7.57
C LEU A 56 16.20 -4.41 -6.07
N GLN A 57 15.74 -5.62 -5.70
CA GLN A 57 15.68 -6.08 -4.31
C GLN A 57 17.00 -6.68 -3.81
N ALA A 58 17.91 -7.07 -4.70
CA ALA A 58 19.18 -7.70 -4.33
C ALA A 58 20.32 -6.70 -4.05
N ASP A 59 20.17 -5.43 -4.44
CA ASP A 59 21.17 -4.38 -4.19
C ASP A 59 21.03 -3.83 -2.76
N PRO A 60 22.04 -3.97 -1.88
CA PRO A 60 22.00 -3.45 -0.51
C PRO A 60 21.86 -1.93 -0.42
N SER A 61 22.19 -1.20 -1.50
CA SER A 61 22.06 0.26 -1.59
C SER A 61 20.69 0.72 -2.07
N SER A 62 19.82 -0.21 -2.49
CA SER A 62 18.48 0.09 -2.99
C SER A 62 17.58 0.68 -1.89
N PRO A 63 16.74 1.69 -2.20
CA PRO A 63 15.77 2.22 -1.26
C PRO A 63 14.73 1.17 -0.82
N LEU A 64 14.59 0.06 -1.57
CA LEU A 64 13.66 -1.03 -1.27
C LEU A 64 14.25 -2.12 -0.36
N HIS A 65 15.56 -2.12 -0.09
CA HIS A 65 16.23 -3.21 0.63
C HIS A 65 16.20 -3.00 2.16
N SER A 66 15.80 -4.02 2.92
CA SER A 66 16.02 -4.07 4.38
C SER A 66 17.17 -5.02 4.72
N THR A 67 17.84 -4.83 5.85
CA THR A 67 18.84 -5.80 6.36
C THR A 67 18.20 -6.95 7.14
N GLU A 68 16.87 -7.00 7.21
CA GLU A 68 16.10 -7.97 7.97
C GLU A 68 15.62 -9.13 7.09
N THR A 69 15.16 -10.22 7.71
CA THR A 69 14.67 -11.42 7.01
C THR A 69 13.16 -11.56 7.21
N PHE A 70 12.47 -12.36 6.39
CA PHE A 70 11.03 -12.59 6.64
C PHE A 70 10.79 -13.36 7.94
N GLU A 71 11.74 -14.20 8.35
CA GLU A 71 11.74 -14.91 9.63
C GLU A 71 11.80 -13.96 10.82
N SER A 72 12.54 -12.86 10.73
CA SER A 72 12.61 -11.88 11.82
C SER A 72 11.29 -11.16 12.06
N LEU A 73 10.39 -11.12 11.06
CA LEU A 73 9.04 -10.57 11.19
C LEU A 73 8.06 -11.52 11.92
N ARG A 74 8.48 -12.75 12.26
CA ARG A 74 7.68 -13.75 12.99
C ARG A 74 6.33 -14.06 12.33
N LEU A 75 6.31 -14.05 11.00
CA LEU A 75 5.14 -14.44 10.21
C LEU A 75 4.91 -15.95 10.27
N LYS A 76 3.67 -16.38 10.00
CA LYS A 76 3.31 -17.79 9.84
C LYS A 76 4.20 -18.45 8.76
N PRO A 77 4.71 -19.67 8.97
CA PRO A 77 5.61 -20.33 8.02
C PRO A 77 5.07 -20.43 6.59
N GLU A 78 3.76 -20.62 6.45
CA GLU A 78 3.06 -20.66 5.16
C GLU A 78 3.13 -19.33 4.40
N LEU A 79 3.11 -18.19 5.09
CA LEU A 79 3.23 -16.86 4.50
C LEU A 79 4.66 -16.57 4.06
N ILE A 80 5.65 -16.92 4.90
CA ILE A 80 7.07 -16.81 4.56
C ILE A 80 7.36 -17.63 3.29
N ALA A 81 6.86 -18.85 3.23
CA ALA A 81 7.05 -19.70 2.05
C ALA A 81 6.35 -19.13 0.80
N ALA A 82 5.21 -18.44 0.95
CA ALA A 82 4.55 -17.76 -0.17
C ALA A 82 5.35 -16.55 -0.66
N CYS A 83 5.96 -15.77 0.24
CA CYS A 83 6.88 -14.68 -0.11
C CYS A 83 8.03 -15.19 -0.99
N TYR A 84 8.69 -16.28 -0.58
CA TYR A 84 9.79 -16.88 -1.35
C TYR A 84 9.32 -17.45 -2.69
N ALA A 85 8.15 -18.10 -2.74
CA ALA A 85 7.58 -18.61 -3.99
C ALA A 85 7.29 -17.48 -4.99
N LYS A 86 6.89 -16.31 -4.51
CA LYS A 86 6.71 -15.10 -5.32
C LYS A 86 8.03 -14.44 -5.75
N GLY A 87 9.16 -14.91 -5.20
CA GLY A 87 10.49 -14.40 -5.50
C GLY A 87 10.95 -13.25 -4.61
N PHE A 88 10.24 -12.95 -3.52
CA PHE A 88 10.72 -11.99 -2.51
C PHE A 88 11.84 -12.65 -1.71
N GLN A 89 13.03 -12.05 -1.72
CA GLN A 89 14.18 -12.58 -0.98
C GLN A 89 14.24 -12.03 0.44
N LEU A 90 13.99 -10.72 0.59
CA LEU A 90 14.00 -10.00 1.86
C LEU A 90 12.80 -9.07 1.93
N PRO A 91 12.29 -8.74 3.13
CA PRO A 91 11.27 -7.73 3.27
C PRO A 91 11.81 -6.36 2.83
N SER A 92 10.93 -5.53 2.28
CA SER A 92 11.30 -4.14 1.99
C SER A 92 11.40 -3.29 3.27
N LYS A 93 11.96 -2.09 3.17
CA LYS A 93 12.05 -1.16 4.32
C LYS A 93 10.67 -0.86 4.92
N ILE A 94 9.68 -0.57 4.08
CA ILE A 94 8.31 -0.31 4.54
C ILE A 94 7.66 -1.56 5.16
N GLN A 95 7.96 -2.77 4.64
CA GLN A 95 7.48 -4.02 5.24
C GLN A 95 8.08 -4.23 6.63
N SER A 96 9.39 -4.02 6.77
CA SER A 96 10.11 -4.21 8.03
C SER A 96 9.68 -3.19 9.09
N ALA A 97 9.38 -1.96 8.68
CA ALA A 97 8.87 -0.92 9.58
C ALA A 97 7.41 -1.17 9.96
N CYS A 98 6.53 -1.42 8.99
CA CYS A 98 5.08 -1.45 9.22
C CYS A 98 4.58 -2.78 9.79
N ILE A 99 5.03 -3.94 9.31
CA ILE A 99 4.47 -5.24 9.70
C ILE A 99 4.53 -5.43 11.23
N PRO A 100 5.67 -5.21 11.92
CA PRO A 100 5.73 -5.37 13.37
C PRO A 100 4.81 -4.39 14.13
N LEU A 101 4.63 -3.18 13.59
CA LEU A 101 3.76 -2.17 14.19
C LEU A 101 2.29 -2.52 14.02
N ILE A 102 1.88 -2.96 12.82
CA ILE A 102 0.50 -3.40 12.52
C ILE A 102 0.12 -4.61 13.40
N LEU A 103 1.07 -5.52 13.64
CA LEU A 103 0.87 -6.75 14.42
C LEU A 103 1.05 -6.56 15.93
N LYS A 104 1.40 -5.35 16.41
CA LYS A 104 1.58 -5.07 17.83
C LYS A 104 0.27 -5.33 18.59
N THR A 105 0.37 -5.67 19.88
CA THR A 105 -0.78 -5.78 20.78
C THR A 105 -0.60 -4.79 21.94
N PRO A 106 -1.50 -3.80 22.11
CA PRO A 106 -2.62 -3.46 21.23
C PRO A 106 -2.15 -2.98 19.83
N ALA A 107 -2.97 -3.23 18.82
CA ALA A 107 -2.68 -2.87 17.43
C ALA A 107 -3.03 -1.40 17.19
N PRO A 108 -2.05 -0.52 16.90
CA PRO A 108 -2.30 0.90 16.66
C PRO A 108 -2.91 1.12 15.28
N ASP A 109 -3.73 2.15 15.14
CA ASP A 109 -4.07 2.70 13.83
C ASP A 109 -2.80 3.24 13.16
N LEU A 110 -2.71 3.19 11.83
CA LEU A 110 -1.48 3.51 11.09
C LEU A 110 -1.78 4.28 9.80
N VAL A 111 -0.97 5.29 9.53
CA VAL A 111 -0.81 5.92 8.22
C VAL A 111 0.60 5.60 7.72
N ALA A 112 0.69 4.90 6.59
CA ALA A 112 1.94 4.54 5.95
C ALA A 112 2.02 5.22 4.57
N GLN A 113 2.97 6.15 4.44
CA GLN A 113 3.30 6.82 3.19
C GLN A 113 4.59 6.21 2.65
N ALA A 114 4.56 5.80 1.38
CA ALA A 114 5.76 5.37 0.68
C ALA A 114 5.49 5.44 -0.82
N GLN A 115 6.53 5.64 -1.63
CA GLN A 115 6.39 5.67 -3.08
C GLN A 115 5.80 4.36 -3.64
N ASN A 116 5.24 4.42 -4.86
CA ASN A 116 4.73 3.22 -5.53
C ASN A 116 5.86 2.21 -5.79
N GLY A 117 5.53 0.92 -5.76
CA GLY A 117 6.51 -0.16 -5.89
C GLY A 117 7.32 -0.46 -4.62
N THR A 118 7.06 0.20 -3.49
CA THR A 118 7.78 -0.05 -2.23
C THR A 118 7.32 -1.29 -1.46
N GLY A 119 6.23 -1.92 -1.88
CA GLY A 119 5.70 -3.14 -1.28
C GLY A 119 4.57 -2.93 -0.27
N LYS A 120 3.96 -1.74 -0.20
CA LYS A 120 2.79 -1.40 0.64
C LYS A 120 1.68 -2.45 0.59
N THR A 121 1.28 -2.88 -0.61
CA THR A 121 0.25 -3.90 -0.81
C THR A 121 0.59 -5.22 -0.13
N ALA A 122 1.83 -5.70 -0.28
CA ALA A 122 2.28 -6.90 0.40
C ALA A 122 2.39 -6.70 1.93
N THR A 123 2.78 -5.50 2.39
CA THR A 123 2.83 -5.14 3.82
C THR A 123 1.50 -5.38 4.52
N PHE A 124 0.41 -4.77 4.04
CA PHE A 124 -0.89 -4.93 4.71
C PHE A 124 -1.48 -6.32 4.49
N LEU A 125 -1.28 -6.94 3.32
CA LEU A 125 -1.79 -8.28 3.07
C LEU A 125 -1.13 -9.31 3.99
N LEU A 126 0.19 -9.28 4.13
CA LEU A 126 0.89 -10.16 5.07
C LEU A 126 0.41 -9.94 6.50
N SER A 127 0.20 -8.68 6.90
CA SER A 127 -0.30 -8.34 8.23
C SER A 127 -1.73 -8.84 8.49
N VAL A 128 -2.61 -8.76 7.49
CA VAL A 128 -3.98 -9.28 7.55
C VAL A 128 -3.98 -10.81 7.59
N LEU A 129 -3.27 -11.46 6.66
CA LEU A 129 -3.20 -12.92 6.57
C LEU A 129 -2.60 -13.55 7.83
N GLN A 130 -1.63 -12.87 8.45
CA GLN A 130 -1.06 -13.26 9.73
C GLN A 130 -2.13 -13.37 10.83
N ARG A 131 -3.12 -12.49 10.82
CA ARG A 131 -4.15 -12.36 11.87
C ARG A 131 -5.44 -13.13 11.60
N ILE A 132 -5.73 -13.45 10.35
CA ILE A 132 -6.95 -14.20 10.01
C ILE A 132 -6.97 -15.57 10.67
N ASP A 133 -8.15 -15.90 11.18
CA ASP A 133 -8.56 -17.22 11.63
C ASP A 133 -9.59 -17.81 10.65
N THR A 134 -9.19 -18.80 9.85
CA THR A 134 -10.05 -19.42 8.84
C THR A 134 -11.14 -20.32 9.42
N SER A 135 -11.14 -20.58 10.74
CA SER A 135 -12.24 -21.31 11.39
C SER A 135 -13.50 -20.43 11.56
N ILE A 136 -13.34 -19.11 11.51
CA ILE A 136 -14.43 -18.14 11.64
C ILE A 136 -14.93 -17.78 10.23
N ASN A 137 -16.08 -18.37 9.86
CA ASN A 137 -16.74 -18.14 8.57
C ASN A 137 -17.43 -16.76 8.47
N ALA A 138 -16.68 -15.68 8.67
CA ALA A 138 -17.15 -14.30 8.58
C ALA A 138 -16.01 -13.37 8.12
N PRO A 139 -16.34 -12.21 7.53
CA PRO A 139 -15.34 -11.19 7.20
C PRO A 139 -14.61 -10.70 8.44
N GLN A 140 -13.29 -10.72 8.38
CA GLN A 140 -12.39 -10.29 9.44
C GLN A 140 -11.54 -9.08 9.03
N SER A 141 -11.38 -8.86 7.72
CA SER A 141 -10.69 -7.69 7.17
C SER A 141 -11.39 -7.16 5.94
N ILE A 142 -11.38 -5.83 5.79
CA ILE A 142 -11.91 -5.14 4.61
C ILE A 142 -10.78 -4.31 3.99
N ILE A 143 -10.61 -4.40 2.68
CA ILE A 143 -9.60 -3.66 1.93
C ILE A 143 -10.32 -2.82 0.88
N ILE A 144 -10.08 -1.53 0.90
CA ILE A 144 -10.73 -0.54 0.04
C ILE A 144 -9.66 0.07 -0.86
N ALA A 145 -9.86 -0.03 -2.17
CA ALA A 145 -8.98 0.54 -3.20
C ALA A 145 -9.77 1.52 -4.08
N PRO A 146 -9.13 2.52 -4.72
CA PRO A 146 -9.84 3.60 -5.42
C PRO A 146 -10.77 3.09 -6.54
N THR A 147 -10.33 2.06 -7.25
CA THR A 147 -11.04 1.50 -8.41
C THR A 147 -11.23 -0.01 -8.31
N LEU A 148 -12.10 -0.57 -9.16
CA LEU A 148 -12.32 -2.01 -9.22
C LEU A 148 -11.11 -2.74 -9.81
N GLU A 149 -10.41 -2.10 -10.73
CA GLU A 149 -9.21 -2.60 -11.38
C GLU A 149 -8.09 -2.76 -10.35
N LEU A 150 -7.88 -1.76 -9.50
CA LEU A 150 -6.90 -1.83 -8.40
C LEU A 150 -7.29 -2.88 -7.35
N ALA A 151 -8.58 -2.96 -6.99
CA ALA A 151 -9.08 -4.02 -6.12
C ALA A 151 -8.76 -5.43 -6.66
N GLN A 152 -8.91 -5.66 -7.98
CA GLN A 152 -8.57 -6.93 -8.62
C GLN A 152 -7.06 -7.22 -8.59
N GLN A 153 -6.21 -6.20 -8.71
CA GLN A 153 -4.77 -6.35 -8.54
C GLN A 153 -4.41 -6.78 -7.12
N ILE A 154 -5.02 -6.16 -6.10
CA ILE A 154 -4.84 -6.55 -4.69
C ILE A 154 -5.30 -7.99 -4.47
N VAL A 155 -6.44 -8.41 -5.05
CA VAL A 155 -6.92 -9.80 -4.97
C VAL A 155 -5.90 -10.78 -5.54
N THR A 156 -5.25 -10.42 -6.64
CA THR A 156 -4.21 -11.26 -7.27
C THR A 156 -3.04 -11.45 -6.30
N VAL A 157 -2.53 -10.33 -5.74
CA VAL A 157 -1.45 -10.38 -4.74
C VAL A 157 -1.87 -11.16 -3.49
N ALA A 158 -3.11 -10.99 -3.02
CA ALA A 158 -3.62 -11.68 -1.85
C ALA A 158 -3.69 -13.19 -2.06
N LYS A 159 -4.12 -13.64 -3.24
CA LYS A 159 -4.12 -15.07 -3.62
C LYS A 159 -2.71 -15.65 -3.69
N ASP A 160 -1.76 -14.92 -4.26
CA ASP A 160 -0.36 -15.37 -4.31
C ASP A 160 0.22 -15.56 -2.90
N LEU A 161 -0.01 -14.59 -2.02
CA LEU A 161 0.50 -14.61 -0.64
C LEU A 161 -0.24 -15.61 0.26
N SER A 162 -1.44 -16.05 -0.14
CA SER A 162 -2.25 -17.01 0.60
C SER A 162 -2.33 -18.39 -0.08
N ILE A 163 -1.46 -18.69 -1.04
CA ILE A 163 -1.49 -19.94 -1.82
C ILE A 163 -1.41 -21.20 -0.95
N LYS A 164 -0.88 -21.09 0.27
CA LYS A 164 -0.77 -22.17 1.27
C LYS A 164 -1.85 -22.13 2.37
N MET A 165 -2.90 -21.32 2.20
CA MET A 165 -4.04 -21.19 3.12
C MET A 165 -5.34 -21.65 2.43
N PRO A 166 -5.58 -22.97 2.30
CA PRO A 166 -6.66 -23.50 1.46
C PRO A 166 -8.08 -23.12 1.93
N ASP A 167 -8.26 -22.91 3.24
CA ASP A 167 -9.56 -22.54 3.81
C ASP A 167 -9.84 -21.03 3.76
N LEU A 168 -8.85 -20.23 3.34
CA LEU A 168 -9.03 -18.79 3.19
C LEU A 168 -9.98 -18.49 2.01
N ARG A 169 -10.87 -17.53 2.22
CA ARG A 169 -11.84 -17.07 1.22
C ARG A 169 -11.73 -15.56 1.08
N ILE A 170 -11.57 -15.11 -0.14
CA ILE A 170 -11.42 -13.70 -0.49
C ILE A 170 -12.53 -13.35 -1.49
N ARG A 171 -13.38 -12.38 -1.14
CA ARG A 171 -14.39 -11.84 -2.04
C ARG A 171 -13.93 -10.50 -2.57
N CYS A 172 -13.90 -10.36 -3.89
CA CYS A 172 -13.76 -9.07 -4.54
C CYS A 172 -15.14 -8.52 -4.86
N ALA A 173 -15.40 -7.26 -4.54
CA ALA A 173 -16.52 -6.52 -5.08
C ALA A 173 -16.40 -6.47 -6.60
N THR A 174 -17.46 -6.89 -7.30
CA THR A 174 -17.50 -6.87 -8.75
C THR A 174 -18.66 -6.00 -9.26
N LYS A 175 -18.46 -5.40 -10.43
CA LYS A 175 -19.51 -4.63 -11.10
C LYS A 175 -20.63 -5.58 -11.54
N GLY A 176 -21.83 -5.39 -11.00
CA GLY A 176 -23.01 -6.18 -11.35
C GLY A 176 -23.35 -7.31 -10.39
N GLU A 177 -22.55 -7.54 -9.34
CA GLU A 177 -22.94 -8.46 -8.27
C GLU A 177 -24.17 -7.91 -7.53
N ILE A 178 -25.26 -8.68 -7.58
CA ILE A 178 -26.51 -8.32 -6.92
C ILE A 178 -26.44 -8.84 -5.48
N VAL A 179 -26.26 -7.91 -4.55
CA VAL A 179 -26.31 -8.17 -3.11
C VAL A 179 -27.54 -7.46 -2.58
N THR A 180 -28.39 -8.19 -1.87
CA THR A 180 -29.66 -7.66 -1.35
C THR A 180 -29.58 -7.52 0.17
N PRO A 181 -30.38 -6.63 0.78
CA PRO A 181 -30.51 -6.60 2.24
C PRO A 181 -30.84 -7.98 2.80
N GLY A 182 -30.09 -8.42 3.81
CA GLY A 182 -30.20 -9.76 4.41
C GLY A 182 -29.26 -10.82 3.83
N THR A 183 -28.54 -10.53 2.74
CA THR A 183 -27.37 -11.34 2.35
C THR A 183 -26.34 -11.30 3.48
N VAL A 184 -25.66 -12.42 3.76
CA VAL A 184 -24.55 -12.48 4.71
C VAL A 184 -23.35 -13.10 4.00
N PHE A 185 -22.20 -12.43 4.06
CA PHE A 185 -20.95 -12.97 3.52
C PHE A 185 -20.25 -13.84 4.56
N ASN A 186 -19.65 -14.93 4.07
CA ASN A 186 -18.85 -15.86 4.87
C ASN A 186 -17.37 -15.86 4.44
N ASP A 187 -16.99 -14.97 3.53
CA ASP A 187 -15.61 -14.77 3.10
C ASP A 187 -14.80 -14.05 4.19
N HIS A 188 -13.50 -14.34 4.30
CA HIS A 188 -12.66 -13.84 5.39
C HIS A 188 -12.11 -12.44 5.10
N ILE A 189 -11.80 -12.16 3.82
CA ILE A 189 -11.34 -10.86 3.33
C ILE A 189 -12.33 -10.35 2.30
N ILE A 190 -12.79 -9.11 2.47
CA ILE A 190 -13.56 -8.38 1.47
C ILE A 190 -12.65 -7.31 0.86
N ILE A 191 -12.58 -7.27 -0.48
CA ILE A 191 -11.79 -6.30 -1.22
C ILE A 191 -12.71 -5.57 -2.19
N GLY A 192 -12.69 -4.24 -2.26
CA GLY A 192 -13.56 -3.53 -3.19
C GLY A 192 -13.33 -2.03 -3.30
N SER A 193 -14.12 -1.39 -4.15
CA SER A 193 -14.13 0.08 -4.25
C SER A 193 -15.06 0.73 -3.23
N PRO A 194 -14.81 1.99 -2.82
CA PRO A 194 -15.55 2.68 -1.75
C PRO A 194 -17.06 2.61 -1.90
N GLY A 195 -17.60 2.86 -3.09
CA GLY A 195 -19.05 2.89 -3.32
C GLY A 195 -19.72 1.51 -3.22
N ILE A 196 -19.03 0.42 -3.56
CA ILE A 196 -19.59 -0.93 -3.38
C ILE A 196 -19.42 -1.39 -1.94
N ALA A 197 -18.26 -1.12 -1.34
CA ALA A 197 -17.98 -1.41 0.06
C ALA A 197 -19.00 -0.71 0.98
N GLU A 198 -19.28 0.58 0.76
CA GLU A 198 -20.28 1.34 1.54
C GLU A 198 -21.66 0.69 1.45
N ARG A 199 -22.11 0.32 0.24
CA ARG A 199 -23.41 -0.36 0.07
C ARG A 199 -23.46 -1.68 0.81
N TRP A 200 -22.42 -2.51 0.71
CA TRP A 200 -22.39 -3.81 1.36
C TRP A 200 -22.31 -3.71 2.88
N ILE A 201 -21.53 -2.77 3.40
CA ILE A 201 -21.31 -2.55 4.82
C ILE A 201 -22.52 -1.87 5.47
N VAL A 202 -22.92 -0.72 4.92
CA VAL A 202 -23.86 0.20 5.58
C VAL A 202 -25.30 -0.09 5.16
N GLN A 203 -25.55 -0.22 3.86
CA GLN A 203 -26.93 -0.29 3.32
C GLN A 203 -27.49 -1.71 3.39
N HIS A 204 -26.72 -2.72 3.00
CA HIS A 204 -27.17 -4.12 2.93
C HIS A 204 -26.84 -4.91 4.19
N ARG A 205 -25.89 -4.41 5.01
CA ARG A 205 -25.38 -5.08 6.21
C ARG A 205 -24.95 -6.53 5.93
N ALA A 206 -24.28 -6.71 4.78
CA ALA A 206 -23.82 -8.03 4.34
C ALA A 206 -22.59 -8.53 5.10
N ILE A 207 -21.97 -7.66 5.89
CA ILE A 207 -20.76 -7.90 6.64
C ILE A 207 -21.04 -7.68 8.12
N ASP A 208 -20.78 -8.68 8.95
CA ASP A 208 -20.80 -8.53 10.41
C ASP A 208 -19.54 -7.79 10.89
N ILE A 209 -19.67 -6.48 11.06
CA ILE A 209 -18.56 -5.60 11.47
C ILE A 209 -18.00 -5.94 12.86
N SER A 210 -18.76 -6.62 13.72
CA SER A 210 -18.26 -7.05 15.04
C SER A 210 -17.11 -8.06 14.95
N LYS A 211 -16.94 -8.72 13.80
CA LYS A 211 -15.87 -9.68 13.50
C LYS A 211 -14.69 -9.05 12.76
N VAL A 212 -14.84 -7.84 12.25
CA VAL A 212 -13.79 -7.15 11.49
C VAL A 212 -12.78 -6.56 12.47
N PHE A 213 -11.54 -7.01 12.39
CA PHE A 213 -10.45 -6.51 13.22
C PHE A 213 -9.68 -5.37 12.56
N CYS A 214 -9.77 -5.24 11.22
CA CYS A 214 -9.04 -4.21 10.48
C CYS A 214 -9.74 -3.79 9.18
N ILE A 215 -9.67 -2.50 8.89
CA ILE A 215 -10.00 -1.91 7.58
C ILE A 215 -8.76 -1.21 7.03
N ILE A 216 -8.51 -1.46 5.74
CA ILE A 216 -7.38 -0.91 5.00
C ILE A 216 -7.89 -0.03 3.86
N PHE A 217 -7.28 1.14 3.72
CA PHE A 217 -7.49 2.08 2.61
C PHE A 217 -6.18 2.17 1.82
N ASP A 218 -6.14 1.58 0.63
CA ASP A 218 -4.99 1.65 -0.28
C ASP A 218 -5.16 2.85 -1.22
N GLU A 219 -4.08 3.55 -1.55
CA GLU A 219 -4.09 4.80 -2.33
C GLU A 219 -5.12 5.82 -1.78
N ALA A 220 -5.02 6.07 -0.46
CA ALA A 220 -5.96 6.93 0.27
C ALA A 220 -5.97 8.39 -0.24
N ASP A 221 -4.84 8.88 -0.71
CA ASP A 221 -4.68 10.17 -1.37
C ASP A 221 -5.51 10.26 -2.66
N ASP A 222 -5.40 9.25 -3.52
CA ASP A 222 -6.17 9.20 -4.77
C ASP A 222 -7.66 9.14 -4.47
N MET A 223 -8.08 8.34 -3.47
CA MET A 223 -9.48 8.26 -3.05
C MET A 223 -10.04 9.61 -2.56
N LEU A 224 -9.25 10.40 -1.85
CA LEU A 224 -9.69 11.71 -1.35
C LEU A 224 -9.84 12.75 -2.45
N SER A 225 -9.09 12.62 -3.55
CA SER A 225 -9.23 13.49 -4.72
C SER A 225 -10.50 13.22 -5.54
N MET A 226 -11.13 12.06 -5.36
CA MET A 226 -12.27 11.61 -6.16
C MET A 226 -13.62 12.11 -5.64
N GLN A 227 -14.43 12.65 -6.55
CA GLN A 227 -15.77 13.14 -6.21
C GLN A 227 -16.66 12.02 -5.65
N ASN A 228 -17.38 12.30 -4.56
CA ASN A 228 -18.27 11.39 -3.82
C ASN A 228 -17.57 10.18 -3.17
N VAL A 229 -16.28 9.95 -3.38
CA VAL A 229 -15.54 8.85 -2.74
C VAL A 229 -15.30 9.15 -1.27
N GLN A 230 -14.92 10.38 -0.96
CA GLN A 230 -14.73 10.85 0.41
C GLN A 230 -15.98 10.56 1.26
N ASP A 231 -17.17 10.96 0.83
CA ASP A 231 -18.42 10.70 1.55
C ASP A 231 -18.67 9.21 1.81
N ASN A 232 -18.36 8.34 0.84
CA ASN A 232 -18.49 6.90 1.02
C ASN A 232 -17.54 6.41 2.13
N ILE A 233 -16.28 6.87 2.12
CA ILE A 233 -15.29 6.52 3.15
C ILE A 233 -15.75 7.00 4.52
N PHE A 234 -16.20 8.25 4.64
CA PHE A 234 -16.71 8.80 5.91
C PHE A 234 -17.90 7.98 6.44
N ARG A 235 -18.82 7.54 5.58
CA ARG A 235 -19.94 6.66 5.99
C ARG A 235 -19.47 5.31 6.48
N ILE A 236 -18.51 4.69 5.79
CA ILE A 236 -17.90 3.43 6.20
C ILE A 236 -17.24 3.60 7.57
N LEU A 237 -16.37 4.59 7.73
CA LEU A 237 -15.63 4.84 8.96
C LEU A 237 -16.56 5.13 10.15
N ASN A 238 -17.57 5.99 9.98
CA ASN A 238 -18.57 6.26 11.01
C ASN A 238 -19.30 5.00 11.44
N TYR A 239 -19.78 4.20 10.48
CA TYR A 239 -20.50 2.97 10.78
C TYR A 239 -19.60 1.96 11.51
N VAL A 240 -18.35 1.82 11.06
CA VAL A 240 -17.39 0.88 11.62
C VAL A 240 -16.97 1.27 13.02
N LYS A 241 -16.54 2.51 13.26
CA LYS A 241 -16.12 2.94 14.60
C LYS A 241 -17.28 2.95 15.59
N THR A 242 -18.51 3.17 15.14
CA THR A 242 -19.70 3.01 15.99
C THR A 242 -19.99 1.55 16.33
N SER A 243 -19.83 0.64 15.36
CA SER A 243 -20.19 -0.78 15.53
C SER A 243 -19.08 -1.63 16.14
N GLN A 244 -17.81 -1.24 15.93
CA GLN A 244 -16.61 -1.93 16.38
C GLN A 244 -15.50 -0.89 16.67
N PRO A 245 -15.52 -0.24 17.85
CA PRO A 245 -14.58 0.84 18.20
C PRO A 245 -13.11 0.44 18.15
N ASN A 246 -12.81 -0.83 18.43
CA ASN A 246 -11.46 -1.40 18.43
C ASN A 246 -10.99 -1.88 17.04
N CYS A 247 -11.78 -1.66 15.98
CA CYS A 247 -11.33 -1.97 14.63
C CYS A 247 -10.13 -1.08 14.27
N GLN A 248 -9.03 -1.72 13.90
CA GLN A 248 -7.83 -1.05 13.44
C GLN A 248 -8.05 -0.43 12.06
N LEU A 249 -7.61 0.80 11.87
CA LEU A 249 -7.63 1.51 10.61
C LEU A 249 -6.20 1.65 10.08
N LEU A 250 -5.98 1.20 8.84
CA LEU A 250 -4.71 1.33 8.15
C LEU A 250 -4.92 2.15 6.87
N PHE A 251 -4.15 3.21 6.71
CA PHE A 251 -4.18 4.07 5.53
C PHE A 251 -2.83 3.99 4.83
N PHE A 252 -2.83 3.66 3.54
CA PHE A 252 -1.65 3.62 2.70
C PHE A 252 -1.78 4.68 1.61
N SER A 253 -0.75 5.51 1.47
CA SER A 253 -0.73 6.63 0.51
C SER A 253 0.61 6.66 -0.22
N ALA A 254 0.62 7.16 -1.46
CA ALA A 254 1.85 7.39 -2.21
C ALA A 254 2.39 8.81 -2.04
N THR A 255 1.49 9.77 -1.85
CA THR A 255 1.79 11.19 -1.82
C THR A 255 1.75 11.77 -0.41
N TYR A 256 2.42 12.92 -0.28
CA TYR A 256 2.64 13.70 0.93
C TYR A 256 1.61 14.82 1.12
N ASP A 257 0.39 14.71 0.55
CA ASP A 257 -0.69 15.62 0.97
C ASP A 257 -1.16 15.19 2.37
N ASP A 258 -0.31 15.53 3.33
CA ASP A 258 -0.50 15.21 4.73
C ASP A 258 -1.79 15.82 5.28
N ASP A 259 -2.23 16.96 4.75
CA ASP A 259 -3.40 17.67 5.25
C ASP A 259 -4.69 16.95 4.85
N ALA A 260 -4.78 16.48 3.59
CA ALA A 260 -5.92 15.68 3.14
C ALA A 260 -6.03 14.36 3.91
N ILE A 261 -4.90 13.66 4.08
CA ILE A 261 -4.88 12.41 4.84
C ILE A 261 -5.20 12.65 6.32
N ARG A 262 -4.63 13.68 6.96
CA ARG A 262 -4.96 14.04 8.35
C ARG A 262 -6.43 14.38 8.51
N TYR A 263 -7.02 15.14 7.58
CA TYR A 263 -8.46 15.43 7.59
C TYR A 263 -9.32 14.17 7.60
N LEU A 264 -8.91 13.14 6.87
CA LEU A 264 -9.59 11.85 6.88
C LEU A 264 -9.36 11.07 8.17
N VAL A 265 -8.13 11.07 8.69
CA VAL A 265 -7.69 10.17 9.76
C VAL A 265 -8.04 10.70 11.15
N GLU A 266 -7.79 11.97 11.43
CA GLU A 266 -7.94 12.57 12.77
C GLU A 266 -9.31 12.33 13.42
N PRO A 267 -10.45 12.43 12.71
CA PRO A 267 -11.77 12.21 13.32
C PRO A 267 -12.00 10.76 13.79
N PHE A 268 -11.27 9.79 13.24
CA PHE A 268 -11.53 8.36 13.47
C PHE A 268 -10.37 7.62 14.13
N ALA A 269 -9.14 8.12 14.00
CA ALA A 269 -7.91 7.53 14.48
C ALA A 269 -6.92 8.64 14.93
N PRO A 270 -7.26 9.42 15.98
CA PRO A 270 -6.45 10.56 16.42
C PRO A 270 -5.04 10.16 16.90
N ASP A 271 -4.89 8.93 17.39
CA ASP A 271 -3.61 8.39 17.89
C ASP A 271 -2.88 7.54 16.83
N ALA A 272 -3.24 7.67 15.55
CA ALA A 272 -2.60 6.92 14.47
C ALA A 272 -1.09 7.17 14.42
N GLN A 273 -0.32 6.10 14.21
CA GLN A 273 1.11 6.20 13.97
C GLN A 273 1.37 6.55 12.50
N TYR A 274 2.31 7.46 12.24
CA TYR A 274 2.68 7.89 10.89
C TYR A 274 4.07 7.35 10.54
N ILE A 275 4.18 6.69 9.40
CA ILE A 275 5.43 6.17 8.82
C ILE A 275 5.57 6.73 7.42
N THR A 276 6.74 7.27 7.09
CA THR A 276 7.07 7.89 5.81
C THR A 276 8.40 7.39 5.25
#